data_AF-A0A2W6DQ62-F1
#
_entry.id   AF-A0A2W6DQ62-F1
#
_cell.length_a   1.000
_cell.length_b   1.000
_cell.length_c   1.000
_cell.angle_alpha   90.00
_cell.angle_beta   90.00
_cell.angle_gamma   90.00
#
_symmetry.space_group_name_H-M   'P 1'
#
loop_
_entity.id
_entity.type
_entity.pdbx_description
1 polymer ?
#
loop_
_entity_poly.entity_id
_entity_poly.type
_entity_poly.pdbx_seq_one_letter_code
_entity_poly.pdbx_strand_id
1 'polypeptide(L)'
;NDIYTTEDADFLRRNAVLPDPRIRAVATGCCPHTAIRDDISANLDAAESLEAAFPDLALVLIESGGDNLTATFSSGLVDAQIFVLDVAGGDKVARKGGPGVSRSDLLVVNKTDLAPHVGADLAVMARDAAAARGSLPVLFTSLRDEPLAPSVAAWVRGRLAA
;
A
#
# COMPACT_ATOMS: atom_id res chain seq x y z
N ASN A 1 4.08 -8.29 4.39
CA ASN A 1 3.38 -9.48 4.94
C ASN A 1 3.40 -10.52 3.86
N ASP A 2 3.51 -11.80 4.19
CA ASP A 2 3.43 -12.88 3.21
C ASP A 2 2.56 -14.02 3.75
N ILE A 3 1.93 -14.82 2.89
CA ILE A 3 1.08 -15.91 3.40
C ILE A 3 1.93 -17.03 4.02
N TYR A 4 2.96 -17.48 3.30
CA TYR A 4 3.77 -18.64 3.68
C TYR A 4 5.28 -18.37 3.70
N THR A 5 5.70 -17.20 3.23
CA THR A 5 7.10 -16.85 2.98
C THR A 5 7.53 -15.63 3.79
N THR A 6 8.79 -15.26 3.62
CA THR A 6 9.33 -13.96 4.06
C THR A 6 9.91 -13.19 2.88
N GLU A 7 9.47 -13.51 1.66
CA GLU A 7 10.09 -13.09 0.40
C GLU A 7 10.08 -11.57 0.29
N ASP A 8 8.99 -10.90 0.66
CA ASP A 8 8.91 -9.44 0.64
C ASP A 8 9.93 -8.80 1.61
N ALA A 9 10.03 -9.34 2.83
CA ALA A 9 10.99 -8.85 3.82
C ALA A 9 12.45 -9.13 3.37
N ASP A 10 12.69 -10.30 2.79
CA ASP A 10 14.01 -10.70 2.30
C ASP A 10 14.41 -9.95 1.03
N PHE A 11 13.45 -9.55 0.20
CA PHE A 11 13.66 -8.61 -0.90
C PHE A 11 14.13 -7.25 -0.37
N LEU A 12 13.47 -6.69 0.65
CA LEU A 12 13.86 -5.41 1.24
C LEU A 12 15.27 -5.46 1.87
N ARG A 13 15.59 -6.54 2.58
CA ARG A 13 16.93 -6.77 3.16
C ARG A 13 18.01 -6.89 2.09
N ARG A 14 17.77 -7.70 1.04
CA ARG A 14 18.72 -7.87 -0.08
C ARG A 14 19.02 -6.56 -0.81
N ASN A 15 18.04 -5.67 -0.90
CA ASN A 15 18.19 -4.36 -1.54
C ASN A 15 18.66 -3.26 -0.57
N ALA A 16 18.96 -3.60 0.69
CA ALA A 16 19.43 -2.67 1.71
C ALA A 16 18.56 -1.40 1.85
N VAL A 17 17.23 -1.55 1.71
CA VAL A 17 16.29 -0.42 1.77
C VAL A 17 16.28 0.22 3.17
N LEU A 18 16.44 -0.60 4.21
CA LEU A 18 16.57 -0.21 5.61
C LEU A 18 17.53 -1.18 6.33
N PRO A 19 18.10 -0.79 7.49
CA PRO A 19 18.80 -1.74 8.35
C PRO A 19 17.92 -2.93 8.74
N ASP A 20 18.44 -4.15 8.66
CA ASP A 20 17.68 -5.39 8.93
C ASP A 20 16.87 -5.39 10.23
N PRO A 21 17.37 -4.85 11.37
CA PRO A 21 16.59 -4.79 12.60
C PRO A 21 15.31 -3.94 12.49
N ARG A 22 15.16 -3.11 11.46
CA ARG A 22 13.95 -2.30 11.17
C ARG A 22 12.96 -3.01 10.24
N ILE A 23 13.24 -4.24 9.81
CA ILE A 23 12.37 -5.02 8.92
C ILE A 23 11.84 -6.25 9.68
N ARG A 24 10.52 -6.33 9.87
CA ARG A 24 9.84 -7.49 10.43
C ARG A 24 9.09 -8.24 9.34
N ALA A 25 9.37 -9.54 9.23
CA ALA A 25 8.58 -10.42 8.39
C ALA A 25 7.43 -10.99 9.21
N VAL A 26 6.22 -10.93 8.65
CA VAL A 26 5.03 -11.56 9.22
C VAL A 26 4.52 -12.55 8.17
N ALA A 27 4.74 -13.83 8.43
CA ALA A 27 4.16 -14.93 7.67
C ALA A 27 2.78 -15.23 8.26
N THR A 28 1.73 -14.83 7.57
CA THR A 28 0.37 -14.72 8.14
C THR A 28 -0.29 -16.07 8.35
N GLY A 29 0.08 -17.09 7.57
CA GLY A 29 -0.54 -18.42 7.58
C GLY A 29 -2.03 -18.43 7.16
N CYS A 30 -2.56 -17.29 6.71
CA CYS A 30 -3.96 -17.09 6.39
C CYS A 30 -4.13 -16.08 5.24
N CYS A 31 -5.37 -15.92 4.76
CA CYS A 31 -5.69 -14.93 3.74
C CYS A 31 -5.23 -13.53 4.17
N PRO A 32 -4.62 -12.73 3.27
CA PRO A 32 -4.08 -11.42 3.62
C PRO A 32 -5.10 -10.51 4.32
N HIS A 33 -6.37 -10.47 3.88
CA HIS A 33 -7.41 -9.70 4.57
C HIS A 33 -7.62 -10.11 6.03
N THR A 34 -7.47 -11.38 6.39
CA THR A 34 -7.60 -11.80 7.79
C THR A 34 -6.50 -11.14 8.61
N ALA A 35 -5.25 -11.23 8.16
CA ALA A 35 -4.09 -10.71 8.87
C ALA A 35 -4.04 -9.17 9.02
N ILE A 36 -4.76 -8.43 8.17
CA ILE A 36 -4.78 -6.96 8.21
C ILE A 36 -6.12 -6.37 8.70
N ARG A 37 -7.17 -7.18 8.81
CA ARG A 37 -8.52 -6.70 9.15
C ARG A 37 -9.19 -7.51 10.26
N ASP A 38 -9.31 -8.82 10.09
CA ASP A 38 -10.19 -9.65 10.92
C ASP A 38 -9.46 -10.18 12.16
N ASP A 39 -8.19 -10.54 12.03
CA ASP A 39 -7.28 -10.90 13.11
C ASP A 39 -5.92 -10.21 12.85
N ILE A 40 -5.77 -9.04 13.47
CA ILE A 40 -4.58 -8.19 13.30
C ILE A 40 -3.44 -8.54 14.27
N SER A 41 -3.62 -9.53 15.13
CA SER A 41 -2.76 -9.76 16.30
C SER A 41 -1.29 -9.88 15.92
N ALA A 42 -0.96 -10.70 14.92
CA ALA A 42 0.43 -10.91 14.49
C ALA A 42 1.09 -9.65 13.91
N ASN A 43 0.31 -8.80 13.21
CA ASN A 43 0.82 -7.55 12.67
C ASN A 43 0.96 -6.48 13.76
N LEU A 44 0.01 -6.44 14.70
CA LEU A 44 0.05 -5.52 15.83
C LEU A 44 1.24 -5.85 16.74
N ASP A 45 1.45 -7.12 17.10
CA ASP A 45 2.61 -7.57 17.88
C ASP A 45 3.94 -7.19 17.20
N ALA A 46 4.02 -7.30 15.86
CA ALA A 46 5.20 -6.92 15.11
C ALA A 46 5.45 -5.40 15.10
N ALA A 47 4.38 -4.60 15.03
CA ALA A 47 4.46 -3.14 15.11
C ALA A 47 4.89 -2.69 16.51
N GLU A 48 4.25 -3.21 17.57
CA GLU A 48 4.60 -2.93 18.96
C GLU A 48 6.05 -3.35 19.28
N SER A 49 6.52 -4.47 18.72
CA SER A 49 7.91 -4.89 18.84
C SER A 49 8.90 -3.89 18.20
N LEU A 50 8.55 -3.29 17.07
CA LEU A 50 9.36 -2.25 16.43
C LEU A 50 9.37 -0.97 17.27
N GLU A 51 8.22 -0.54 17.78
CA GLU A 51 8.12 0.62 18.67
C GLU A 51 8.96 0.45 19.94
N ALA A 52 8.87 -0.71 20.59
CA ALA A 52 9.66 -1.01 21.77
C ALA A 52 11.18 -1.05 21.49
N ALA A 53 11.58 -1.51 20.30
CA ALA A 53 12.98 -1.61 19.91
C ALA A 53 13.60 -0.27 19.46
N PHE A 54 12.78 0.68 18.98
CA PHE A 54 13.22 1.95 18.42
C PHE A 54 12.46 3.12 19.07
N PRO A 55 12.95 3.66 20.20
CA PRO A 55 12.28 4.75 20.93
C PRO A 55 12.12 6.07 20.12
N ASP A 56 12.88 6.22 19.04
CA ASP A 56 12.84 7.36 18.11
C ASP A 56 11.98 7.11 16.86
N LEU A 57 11.22 6.00 16.83
CA LEU A 57 10.40 5.61 15.69
C LEU A 57 9.23 6.59 15.50
N ALA A 58 9.17 7.20 14.32
CA ALA A 58 8.12 8.15 13.95
C ALA A 58 7.07 7.56 12.99
N LEU A 59 7.38 6.44 12.31
CA LEU A 59 6.51 5.84 11.29
C LEU A 59 6.80 4.35 11.15
N VAL A 60 5.75 3.53 11.13
CA VAL A 60 5.78 2.12 10.72
C VAL A 60 5.02 1.99 9.40
N LEU A 61 5.63 1.30 8.42
CA LEU A 61 4.97 0.94 7.17
C LEU A 61 4.57 -0.54 7.22
N ILE A 62 3.28 -0.84 7.06
CA ILE A 62 2.75 -2.20 7.02
C ILE A 62 2.27 -2.51 5.61
N GLU A 63 2.99 -3.40 4.93
CA GLU A 63 2.60 -3.92 3.62
C GLU A 63 1.77 -5.19 3.79
N SER A 64 0.58 -5.24 3.16
CA SER A 64 -0.23 -6.45 3.08
C SER A 64 0.33 -7.43 2.04
N GLY A 65 0.05 -8.73 2.17
CA GLY A 65 0.58 -9.76 1.25
C GLY A 65 -0.10 -9.83 -0.12
N GLY A 66 -0.63 -8.71 -0.61
CA GLY A 66 -1.42 -8.61 -1.85
C GLY A 66 -2.83 -9.19 -1.72
N ASP A 67 -3.83 -8.42 -2.14
CA ASP A 67 -5.23 -8.89 -2.13
C ASP A 67 -6.03 -8.13 -3.21
N ASN A 68 -7.33 -8.38 -3.27
CA ASN A 68 -8.26 -7.80 -4.22
C ASN A 68 -8.79 -6.41 -3.76
N LEU A 69 -9.68 -5.82 -4.57
CA LEU A 69 -10.25 -4.48 -4.38
C LEU A 69 -11.01 -4.28 -3.04
N THR A 70 -11.31 -5.37 -2.33
CA THR A 70 -11.99 -5.33 -1.03
C THR A 70 -11.04 -5.23 0.16
N ALA A 71 -9.74 -5.27 -0.06
CA ALA A 71 -8.77 -5.14 1.03
C ALA A 71 -8.84 -3.77 1.70
N THR A 72 -8.94 -3.84 3.02
CA THR A 72 -8.96 -2.72 3.95
C THR A 72 -8.20 -3.14 5.19
N PHE A 73 -7.43 -2.23 5.77
CA PHE A 73 -6.83 -2.43 7.06
C PHE A 73 -7.84 -2.14 8.17
N SER A 74 -7.71 -2.85 9.30
CA SER A 74 -8.40 -2.47 10.54
C SER A 74 -7.87 -1.13 11.03
N SER A 75 -8.77 -0.27 11.54
CA SER A 75 -8.38 0.97 12.22
C SER A 75 -7.63 0.72 13.54
N GLY A 76 -7.65 -0.52 14.05
CA GLY A 76 -6.82 -0.93 15.17
C GLY A 76 -5.36 -1.25 14.79
N LEU A 77 -5.04 -1.29 13.48
CA LEU A 77 -3.71 -1.63 12.98
C LEU A 77 -3.00 -0.46 12.29
N VAL A 78 -3.73 0.42 11.60
CA VAL A 78 -3.13 1.56 10.87
C VAL A 78 -3.90 2.86 11.08
N ASP A 79 -3.17 3.97 11.09
CA ASP A 79 -3.75 5.33 11.14
C ASP A 79 -4.18 5.84 9.76
N ALA A 80 -3.56 5.34 8.70
CA ALA A 80 -3.83 5.72 7.32
C ALA A 80 -3.54 4.57 6.35
N GLN A 81 -4.34 4.46 5.29
CA GLN A 81 -4.22 3.43 4.26
C GLN A 81 -3.86 4.03 2.90
N ILE A 82 -2.81 3.50 2.28
CA ILE A 82 -2.50 3.69 0.86
C ILE A 82 -2.97 2.45 0.11
N PHE A 83 -3.84 2.62 -0.89
CA PHE A 83 -4.25 1.54 -1.78
C PHE A 83 -3.55 1.70 -3.12
N VAL A 84 -2.88 0.65 -3.61
CA VAL A 84 -2.08 0.70 -4.83
C VAL A 84 -2.72 -0.18 -5.90
N LEU A 85 -3.09 0.45 -7.01
CA LEU A 85 -3.48 -0.20 -8.25
C LEU A 85 -2.34 -0.09 -9.26
N ASP A 86 -2.35 -0.96 -10.27
CA ASP A 86 -1.49 -0.83 -11.43
C ASP A 86 -2.28 -0.73 -12.74
N VAL A 87 -1.73 0.00 -13.71
CA VAL A 87 -2.36 0.23 -15.01
C VAL A 87 -2.50 -1.06 -15.83
N ALA A 88 -1.62 -2.05 -15.63
CA ALA A 88 -1.70 -3.33 -16.35
C ALA A 88 -2.89 -4.20 -15.90
N GLY A 89 -3.51 -3.90 -14.76
CA GLY A 89 -4.83 -4.43 -14.38
C GLY A 89 -5.98 -3.97 -15.30
N GLY A 90 -5.74 -2.94 -16.12
CA GLY A 90 -6.68 -2.36 -17.10
C GLY A 90 -7.36 -1.08 -16.62
N ASP A 91 -7.77 -0.23 -17.56
CA ASP A 91 -8.37 1.09 -17.30
C ASP A 91 -9.68 1.04 -16.49
N LYS A 92 -10.33 -0.13 -16.47
CA LYS A 92 -11.59 -0.39 -15.78
C LYS A 92 -11.46 -0.70 -14.30
N VAL A 93 -10.25 -0.91 -13.79
CA VAL A 93 -10.06 -1.34 -12.39
C VAL A 93 -10.58 -0.28 -11.42
N ALA A 94 -10.38 1.01 -11.69
CA ALA A 94 -10.88 2.09 -10.84
C ALA A 94 -12.42 2.06 -10.70
N ARG A 95 -13.18 1.89 -11.79
CA ARG A 95 -14.66 1.81 -11.74
C ARG A 95 -15.23 0.49 -11.22
N LYS A 96 -14.41 -0.55 -11.06
CA LYS A 96 -14.85 -1.77 -10.34
C LYS A 96 -15.07 -1.49 -8.85
N GLY A 97 -14.53 -0.38 -8.32
CA GLY A 97 -14.76 0.08 -6.96
C GLY A 97 -14.13 -0.83 -5.92
N GLY A 98 -14.87 -1.10 -4.84
CA GLY A 98 -14.36 -1.78 -3.65
C GLY A 98 -13.83 -0.77 -2.61
N PRO A 99 -13.87 -1.13 -1.31
CA PRO A 99 -13.48 -0.22 -0.23
C PRO A 99 -12.01 0.23 -0.29
N GLY A 100 -11.10 -0.57 -0.85
CA GLY A 100 -9.73 -0.10 -1.11
C GLY A 100 -9.71 1.08 -2.08
N VAL A 101 -10.50 0.99 -3.15
CA VAL A 101 -10.64 2.07 -4.13
C VAL A 101 -11.55 3.19 -3.66
N SER A 102 -12.54 3.01 -2.80
CA SER A 102 -13.43 4.12 -2.42
C SER A 102 -13.11 4.79 -1.08
N ARG A 103 -12.36 4.12 -0.18
CA ARG A 103 -12.23 4.55 1.22
C ARG A 103 -10.80 4.69 1.74
N SER A 104 -9.77 4.21 1.03
CA SER A 104 -8.39 4.44 1.47
C SER A 104 -8.10 5.94 1.61
N ASP A 105 -7.14 6.34 2.43
CA ASP A 105 -6.77 7.76 2.56
C ASP A 105 -6.05 8.29 1.32
N LEU A 106 -5.33 7.41 0.62
CA LEU A 106 -4.69 7.68 -0.67
C LEU A 106 -4.91 6.50 -1.63
N LEU A 107 -5.25 6.81 -2.89
CA LEU A 107 -5.18 5.86 -3.99
C LEU A 107 -3.96 6.18 -4.86
N VAL A 108 -3.12 5.18 -5.12
CA VAL A 108 -2.00 5.27 -6.06
C VAL A 108 -2.30 4.40 -7.27
N VAL A 109 -2.22 4.98 -8.47
CA VAL A 109 -2.24 4.25 -9.75
C VAL A 109 -0.83 4.21 -10.29
N ASN A 110 -0.15 3.09 -10.09
CA ASN A 110 1.25 2.88 -10.47
C ASN A 110 1.38 2.28 -11.88
N LYS A 111 2.61 2.25 -12.41
CA LYS A 111 2.99 1.69 -13.72
C LYS A 111 2.36 2.41 -14.90
N THR A 112 2.25 3.74 -14.82
CA THR A 112 1.69 4.56 -15.92
C THR A 112 2.45 4.42 -17.24
N ASP A 113 3.74 4.06 -17.18
CA ASP A 113 4.57 3.72 -18.33
C ASP A 113 4.00 2.55 -19.16
N LEU A 114 3.19 1.68 -18.55
CA LEU A 114 2.61 0.52 -19.25
C LEU A 114 1.34 0.84 -20.04
N ALA A 115 0.74 2.03 -19.87
CA ALA A 115 -0.54 2.38 -20.49
C ALA A 115 -0.60 2.13 -22.02
N PRO A 116 0.41 2.53 -22.82
CA PRO A 116 0.40 2.30 -24.27
C PRO A 116 0.48 0.82 -24.65
N HIS A 117 1.03 -0.03 -23.76
CA HIS A 117 1.25 -1.45 -24.02
C HIS A 117 0.04 -2.31 -23.70
N VAL A 118 -0.85 -1.84 -22.81
CA VAL A 118 -2.05 -2.57 -22.39
C VAL A 118 -3.34 -1.93 -22.90
N GLY A 119 -3.25 -0.86 -23.70
CA GLY A 119 -4.40 -0.13 -24.23
C GLY A 119 -5.23 0.56 -23.15
N ALA A 120 -4.60 0.99 -22.05
CA ALA A 120 -5.29 1.68 -20.97
C ALA A 120 -5.26 3.20 -21.18
N ASP A 121 -6.40 3.85 -20.96
CA ASP A 121 -6.52 5.30 -20.97
C ASP A 121 -6.42 5.87 -19.55
N LEU A 122 -5.34 6.61 -19.26
CA LEU A 122 -5.10 7.22 -17.95
C LEU A 122 -6.15 8.29 -17.60
N ALA A 123 -6.72 8.98 -18.58
CA ALA A 123 -7.77 9.97 -18.35
C ALA A 123 -9.09 9.28 -17.93
N VAL A 124 -9.39 8.12 -18.52
CA VAL A 124 -10.52 7.27 -18.08
C VAL A 124 -10.31 6.80 -16.65
N MET A 125 -9.11 6.30 -16.32
CA MET A 125 -8.80 5.87 -14.95
C MET A 125 -8.93 7.03 -13.94
N ALA A 126 -8.43 8.23 -14.29
CA ALA A 126 -8.50 9.39 -13.42
C ALA A 126 -9.94 9.82 -13.14
N ARG A 127 -10.77 9.89 -14.20
CA ARG A 127 -12.21 10.20 -14.09
C ARG A 127 -12.93 9.17 -13.23
N ASP A 128 -12.70 7.88 -13.50
CA ASP A 128 -13.39 6.79 -12.81
C ASP A 128 -12.97 6.72 -11.32
N ALA A 129 -11.70 6.97 -11.01
CA ALA A 129 -11.19 7.04 -9.64
C ALA A 129 -11.79 8.23 -8.87
N ALA A 130 -11.85 9.42 -9.49
CA ALA A 130 -12.47 10.60 -8.88
C ALA A 130 -13.95 10.37 -8.59
N ALA A 131 -14.69 9.76 -9.52
CA ALA A 131 -16.09 9.43 -9.32
C ALA A 131 -16.33 8.44 -8.16
N ALA A 132 -15.42 7.47 -7.96
CA ALA A 132 -15.54 6.48 -6.90
C ALA A 132 -15.16 7.00 -5.50
N ARG A 133 -14.43 8.13 -5.42
CA ARG A 133 -13.73 8.58 -4.20
C ARG A 133 -14.05 10.00 -3.74
N GLY A 134 -14.76 10.79 -4.54
CA GLY A 134 -15.06 12.18 -4.21
C GLY A 134 -13.79 13.03 -4.11
N SER A 135 -13.56 13.65 -2.95
CA SER A 135 -12.41 14.53 -2.70
C SER A 135 -11.14 13.82 -2.20
N LEU A 136 -11.19 12.49 -1.99
CA LEU A 136 -10.01 11.75 -1.54
C LEU A 136 -8.94 11.71 -2.64
N PRO A 137 -7.65 11.89 -2.30
CA PRO A 137 -6.60 12.05 -3.28
C PRO A 137 -6.33 10.78 -4.09
N VAL A 138 -5.96 11.01 -5.35
CA VAL A 138 -5.50 9.98 -6.29
C VAL A 138 -4.19 10.46 -6.91
N LEU A 139 -3.15 9.64 -6.86
CA LEU A 139 -1.84 9.94 -7.45
C LEU A 139 -1.51 8.91 -8.54
N PHE A 140 -1.10 9.40 -9.70
CA PHE A 140 -0.60 8.60 -10.80
C PHE A 140 0.93 8.64 -10.79
N THR A 141 1.58 7.49 -10.95
CA THR A 141 3.05 7.41 -10.94
C THR A 141 3.56 6.22 -11.76
N SER A 142 4.82 6.28 -12.16
CA SER A 142 5.60 5.12 -12.57
C SER A 142 6.82 5.00 -11.67
N LEU A 143 6.87 3.96 -10.82
CA LEU A 143 8.08 3.66 -10.05
C LEU A 143 9.26 3.20 -10.93
N ARG A 144 9.02 2.87 -12.20
CA ARG A 144 10.10 2.62 -13.16
C ARG A 144 10.80 3.92 -13.52
N ASP A 145 10.04 4.98 -13.77
CA ASP A 145 10.57 6.27 -14.21
C ASP A 145 10.96 7.18 -13.02
N GLU A 146 10.17 7.14 -11.94
CA GLU A 146 10.36 7.89 -10.69
C GLU A 146 10.43 6.96 -9.47
N PRO A 147 11.54 6.23 -9.27
CA PRO A 147 11.66 5.21 -8.22
C PRO A 147 11.55 5.76 -6.80
N LEU A 148 11.77 7.07 -6.60
CA LEU A 148 11.66 7.73 -5.29
C LEU A 148 10.23 8.10 -4.91
N ALA A 149 9.26 7.96 -5.83
CA ALA A 149 7.84 8.26 -5.60
C ALA A 149 7.59 9.61 -4.89
N PRO A 150 8.15 10.74 -5.37
CA PRO A 150 8.22 11.99 -4.61
C PRO A 150 6.85 12.50 -4.14
N SER A 151 5.81 12.40 -4.98
CA SER A 151 4.45 12.81 -4.65
C SER A 151 3.82 11.95 -3.54
N VAL A 152 4.06 10.63 -3.55
CA VAL A 152 3.56 9.72 -2.50
C VAL A 152 4.33 9.97 -1.20
N ALA A 153 5.65 10.11 -1.26
CA ALA A 153 6.47 10.42 -0.10
C ALA A 153 6.10 11.77 0.54
N ALA A 154 5.77 12.79 -0.27
CA ALA A 154 5.28 14.07 0.22
C ALA A 154 3.95 13.93 0.96
N TRP A 155 3.01 13.13 0.43
CA TRP A 155 1.74 12.85 1.09
C TRP A 155 1.95 12.17 2.45
N VAL A 156 2.79 11.13 2.51
CA VAL A 156 3.13 10.42 3.76
C VAL A 156 3.75 11.37 4.79
N ARG A 157 4.73 12.18 4.40
CA ARG A 157 5.33 13.17 5.31
C ARG A 157 4.32 14.19 5.83
N GLY A 158 3.35 14.57 5.01
CA GLY A 158 2.24 15.44 5.42
C GLY A 158 1.38 14.82 6.52
N ARG A 159 1.23 13.49 6.56
CA ARG A 159 0.50 12.77 7.61
C ARG A 159 1.23 12.78 8.95
N LEU A 160 2.56 12.86 8.95
CA LEU A 160 3.37 12.93 10.18
C LEU A 160 3.36 14.32 10.83
N ALA A 161 2.98 15.35 10.07
CA ALA A 161 2.96 16.74 10.53
C ALA A 161 1.57 17.22 10.99
N ALA A 162 0.53 16.40 10.81
CA ALA A 162 -0.87 16.72 11.10
C ALA A 162 -1.28 16.18 12.47
#